data_AF-A0A0D6LC93-F1
#
_entry.id   AF-A0A0D6LC93-F1
#
_cell.length_a   1.000
_cell.length_b   1.000
_cell.length_c   1.000
_cell.angle_alpha   90.00
_cell.angle_beta   90.00
_cell.angle_gamma   90.00
#
_symmetry.space_group_name_H-M   'P 1'
#
loop_
_entity.id
_entity.type
_entity.pdbx_description
1 polymer ?
#
loop_
_entity_poly.entity_id
_entity_poly.type
_entity_poly.pdbx_seq_one_letter_code
_entity_poly.pdbx_strand_id
1 'polypeptide(L)'
;MLCAEDELGLGKSHDGILVLDNSLKPGTPAATVFELEDDYTIEIGLTPNRADAMGHIGVVRDYIAYENVHNGKNLSLTWPELNHLEPKNPSAVVSVSVEDTSLCPKYAGITISGIEVKPSPAWLQKRLRAIGLSPINNVVDITNFVMRELGTPLHAFDCNELNGKIVVKTAKDGEKFVTLDGVEHTLSSQNLMITNGEKNLCIAGVYGGLDSGVKDTTTSVFIESAYFNPVSVRKTAKEHGLSTDASFRFERGVDPSLTEYALRRCASLILEMA
;
A
#
# COMPACT_ATOMS: atom_id res chain seq x y z
N MET A 1 -9.57 6.25 -38.39
CA MET A 1 -8.14 6.01 -38.07
C MET A 1 -8.05 4.60 -37.52
N LEU A 2 -7.04 3.82 -37.93
CA LEU A 2 -6.67 2.57 -37.27
C LEU A 2 -5.62 2.92 -36.23
N CYS A 3 -5.74 2.42 -35.00
CA CYS A 3 -4.94 2.90 -33.87
C CYS A 3 -4.00 1.81 -33.33
N ALA A 4 -2.87 2.22 -32.76
CA ALA A 4 -1.98 1.42 -31.91
C ALA A 4 -2.47 1.38 -30.44
N GLU A 5 -1.82 0.57 -29.59
CA GLU A 5 -2.18 0.45 -28.16
C GLU A 5 -1.96 1.74 -27.37
N ASP A 6 -0.86 2.42 -27.63
CA ASP A 6 -0.45 3.66 -26.98
C ASP A 6 -1.38 4.83 -27.35
N GLU A 7 -1.80 4.90 -28.61
CA GLU A 7 -2.77 5.89 -29.11
C GLU A 7 -4.15 5.76 -28.44
N LEU A 8 -4.53 4.55 -28.01
CA LEU A 8 -5.76 4.29 -27.27
C LEU A 8 -5.59 4.32 -25.74
N GLY A 9 -4.35 4.51 -25.24
CA GLY A 9 -4.05 4.45 -23.81
C GLY A 9 -4.21 3.06 -23.18
N LEU A 10 -4.23 2.00 -24.01
CA LEU A 10 -4.40 0.61 -23.57
C LEU A 10 -3.07 -0.07 -23.21
N GLY A 11 -1.95 0.46 -23.70
CA GLY A 11 -0.63 -0.13 -23.54
C GLY A 11 0.50 0.84 -23.83
N LYS A 12 1.72 0.31 -23.89
CA LYS A 12 2.93 1.05 -24.27
C LYS A 12 3.50 0.63 -25.62
N SER A 13 2.88 -0.36 -26.28
CA SER A 13 3.37 -0.84 -27.57
C SER A 13 3.10 0.20 -28.65
N HIS A 14 4.13 0.46 -29.45
CA HIS A 14 4.09 1.32 -30.64
C HIS A 14 4.47 0.53 -31.90
N ASP A 15 4.43 -0.81 -31.81
CA ASP A 15 4.92 -1.72 -32.85
C ASP A 15 4.03 -1.76 -34.10
N GLY A 16 2.90 -1.05 -34.09
CA GLY A 16 1.99 -0.88 -35.22
C GLY A 16 0.52 -0.84 -34.82
N ILE A 17 -0.36 -1.00 -35.81
CA ILE A 17 -1.81 -1.05 -35.61
C ILE A 17 -2.17 -2.23 -34.70
N LEU A 18 -3.04 -1.99 -33.72
CA LEU A 18 -3.54 -3.01 -32.82
C LEU A 18 -4.32 -4.08 -33.61
N VAL A 19 -3.80 -5.31 -33.60
CA VAL A 19 -4.43 -6.45 -34.25
C VAL A 19 -5.41 -7.10 -33.27
N LEU A 20 -6.69 -7.09 -33.63
CA LEU A 20 -7.77 -7.66 -32.83
C LEU A 20 -8.05 -9.12 -33.19
N ASP A 21 -8.62 -9.86 -32.24
CA ASP A 21 -9.03 -11.25 -32.43
C ASP A 21 -10.12 -11.34 -33.53
N ASN A 22 -9.97 -12.29 -34.46
CA ASN A 22 -10.88 -12.50 -35.58
C ASN A 22 -12.29 -12.96 -35.16
N SER A 23 -12.47 -13.42 -33.91
CA SER A 23 -13.77 -13.76 -33.34
C SER A 23 -14.63 -12.53 -33.02
N LEU A 24 -14.02 -11.33 -32.95
CA LEU A 24 -14.73 -10.09 -32.67
C LEU A 24 -15.56 -9.65 -33.88
N LYS A 25 -16.83 -9.30 -33.63
CA LYS A 25 -17.76 -8.87 -34.70
C LYS A 25 -17.47 -7.42 -35.13
N PRO A 26 -17.20 -7.16 -36.42
CA PRO A 26 -17.02 -5.79 -36.92
C PRO A 26 -18.23 -4.90 -36.60
N GLY A 27 -17.97 -3.67 -36.16
CA GLY A 27 -18.99 -2.72 -35.71
C GLY A 27 -19.32 -2.77 -34.22
N THR A 28 -18.77 -3.73 -33.46
CA THR A 28 -18.79 -3.69 -31.99
C THR A 28 -18.03 -2.45 -31.50
N PRO A 29 -18.59 -1.63 -30.61
CA PRO A 29 -17.86 -0.49 -30.05
C PRO A 29 -16.55 -0.95 -29.40
N ALA A 30 -15.45 -0.26 -29.70
CA ALA A 30 -14.14 -0.56 -29.12
C ALA A 30 -14.17 -0.55 -27.58
N ALA A 31 -14.94 0.36 -26.98
CA ALA A 31 -15.15 0.39 -25.53
C ALA A 31 -15.70 -0.93 -24.98
N THR A 32 -16.60 -1.60 -25.70
CA THR A 32 -17.10 -2.93 -25.29
C THR A 32 -16.06 -4.01 -25.49
N VAL A 33 -15.27 -3.94 -26.57
CA VAL A 33 -14.19 -4.92 -26.85
C VAL A 33 -13.10 -4.88 -25.77
N PHE A 34 -12.76 -3.68 -25.30
CA PHE A 34 -11.71 -3.46 -24.31
C PHE A 34 -12.24 -3.29 -22.88
N GLU A 35 -13.52 -3.55 -22.64
CA GLU A 35 -14.18 -3.42 -21.33
C GLU A 35 -13.90 -2.04 -20.68
N LEU A 36 -13.93 -1.00 -21.50
CA LEU A 36 -13.83 0.38 -21.07
C LEU A 36 -15.16 0.80 -20.47
N GLU A 37 -15.09 1.44 -19.32
CA GLU A 37 -16.23 1.95 -18.58
C GLU A 37 -16.06 3.46 -18.46
N ASP A 38 -17.16 4.20 -18.54
CA ASP A 38 -17.17 5.59 -18.12
C ASP A 38 -16.96 5.63 -16.61
N ASP A 39 -15.92 6.33 -16.17
CA ASP A 39 -15.57 6.50 -14.76
C ASP A 39 -15.38 7.97 -14.44
N TYR A 40 -15.58 8.33 -13.18
CA TYR A 40 -15.43 9.68 -12.67
C TYR A 40 -14.41 9.69 -11.54
N THR A 41 -13.31 10.40 -11.74
CA THR A 41 -12.34 10.66 -10.68
C THR A 41 -12.73 11.92 -9.92
N ILE A 42 -13.06 11.77 -8.62
CA ILE A 42 -13.37 12.88 -7.73
C ILE A 42 -12.16 13.20 -6.87
N GLU A 43 -11.58 14.37 -7.05
CA GLU A 43 -10.50 14.87 -6.19
C GLU A 43 -11.11 15.63 -4.99
N ILE A 44 -10.74 15.21 -3.77
CA ILE A 44 -11.25 15.80 -2.53
C ILE A 44 -10.11 16.53 -1.81
N GLY A 45 -10.23 17.85 -1.69
CA GLY A 45 -9.33 18.67 -0.88
C GLY A 45 -9.58 18.49 0.62
N LEU A 46 -9.02 17.44 1.22
CA LEU A 46 -9.21 17.14 2.64
C LEU A 46 -8.52 18.18 3.54
N THR A 47 -9.25 18.65 4.56
CA THR A 47 -8.67 19.44 5.65
C THR A 47 -7.89 18.53 6.62
N PRO A 48 -6.87 19.06 7.35
CA PRO A 48 -6.02 18.24 8.21
C PRO A 48 -6.74 17.42 9.29
N ASN A 49 -7.94 17.84 9.70
CA ASN A 49 -8.78 17.14 10.69
C ASN A 49 -9.59 15.97 10.11
N ARG A 50 -9.53 15.71 8.80
CA ARG A 50 -10.31 14.67 8.10
C ARG A 50 -9.45 13.49 7.66
N ALA A 51 -8.58 13.02 8.55
CA ALA A 51 -7.73 11.85 8.29
C ALA A 51 -8.55 10.56 8.06
N ASP A 52 -9.75 10.50 8.63
CA ASP A 52 -10.72 9.43 8.44
C ASP A 52 -11.05 9.20 6.97
N ALA A 53 -11.04 10.24 6.13
CA ALA A 53 -11.41 10.20 4.72
C ALA A 53 -10.21 9.97 3.75
N MET A 54 -9.04 9.58 4.27
CA MET A 54 -7.85 9.31 3.43
C MET A 54 -7.84 7.94 2.73
N GLY A 55 -8.91 7.17 2.93
CA GLY A 55 -9.24 5.97 2.16
C GLY A 55 -10.70 5.99 1.72
N HIS A 56 -11.02 5.15 0.73
CA HIS A 56 -12.36 5.09 0.13
C HIS A 56 -13.43 4.74 1.17
N ILE A 57 -13.13 3.83 2.10
CA ILE A 57 -14.07 3.47 3.18
C ILE A 57 -14.41 4.67 4.08
N GLY A 58 -13.46 5.58 4.30
CA GLY A 58 -13.68 6.81 5.04
C GLY A 58 -14.65 7.76 4.34
N VAL A 59 -14.44 7.99 3.05
CA VAL A 59 -15.31 8.82 2.20
C VAL A 59 -16.73 8.22 2.14
N VAL A 60 -16.84 6.91 1.94
CA VAL A 60 -18.13 6.22 1.89
C VAL A 60 -18.84 6.29 3.25
N ARG A 61 -18.12 6.22 4.36
CA ARG A 61 -18.70 6.36 5.71
C ARG A 61 -19.33 7.75 5.90
N ASP A 62 -18.67 8.80 5.44
CA ASP A 62 -19.19 10.18 5.49
C ASP A 62 -20.45 10.33 4.61
N TYR A 63 -20.41 9.77 3.39
CA TYR A 63 -21.56 9.74 2.48
C TYR A 63 -22.77 9.03 3.08
N ILE A 64 -22.58 7.84 3.67
CA ILE A 64 -23.63 7.08 4.33
C ILE A 64 -24.24 7.88 5.49
N ALA A 65 -23.40 8.52 6.30
CA ALA A 65 -23.86 9.34 7.42
C ALA A 65 -24.74 10.50 6.93
N TYR A 66 -24.32 11.21 5.88
CA TYR A 66 -25.10 12.28 5.26
C TYR A 66 -26.46 11.79 4.75
N GLU A 67 -26.47 10.71 3.97
CA GLU A 67 -27.68 10.15 3.37
C GLU A 67 -28.68 9.64 4.40
N ASN A 68 -28.20 8.99 5.46
CA ASN A 68 -29.06 8.49 6.52
C ASN A 68 -29.66 9.63 7.35
N VAL A 69 -28.88 10.67 7.65
CA VAL A 69 -29.34 11.80 8.49
C VAL A 69 -30.24 12.77 7.72
N HIS A 70 -29.88 13.12 6.48
CA HIS A 70 -30.58 14.19 5.74
C HIS A 70 -31.63 13.67 4.77
N ASN A 71 -31.44 12.47 4.20
CA ASN A 71 -32.33 11.92 3.19
C ASN A 71 -33.15 10.73 3.70
N GLY A 72 -33.02 10.38 4.99
CA GLY A 72 -33.76 9.28 5.62
C GLY A 72 -33.47 7.92 4.99
N LYS A 73 -32.31 7.75 4.35
CA LYS A 73 -31.90 6.44 3.84
C LYS A 73 -31.52 5.51 5.01
N ASN A 74 -31.46 4.22 4.75
CA ASN A 74 -30.99 3.20 5.69
C ASN A 74 -29.81 2.44 5.09
N LEU A 75 -28.79 3.19 4.69
CA LEU A 75 -27.57 2.63 4.11
C LEU A 75 -26.66 2.11 5.22
N SER A 76 -25.97 1.01 4.94
CA SER A 76 -24.93 0.45 5.79
C SER A 76 -23.64 0.27 5.00
N LEU A 77 -22.51 0.35 5.69
CA LEU A 77 -21.20 0.16 5.06
C LEU A 77 -21.00 -1.33 4.78
N THR A 78 -20.83 -1.69 3.51
CA THR A 78 -20.38 -3.01 3.10
C THR A 78 -18.86 -3.06 3.17
N TRP A 79 -18.34 -3.83 4.12
CA TRP A 79 -16.90 -4.07 4.22
C TRP A 79 -16.43 -5.05 3.16
N PRO A 80 -15.23 -4.86 2.59
CA PRO A 80 -14.62 -5.87 1.75
C PRO A 80 -14.54 -7.24 2.46
N GLU A 81 -14.81 -8.31 1.73
CA GLU A 81 -14.72 -9.65 2.29
C GLU A 81 -13.26 -9.98 2.64
N LEU A 82 -13.10 -10.65 3.78
CA LEU A 82 -11.82 -11.22 4.22
C LEU A 82 -11.90 -12.74 4.06
N ASN A 83 -11.01 -13.30 3.27
CA ASN A 83 -10.89 -14.76 3.23
C ASN A 83 -10.37 -15.27 4.58
N HIS A 84 -10.70 -16.52 4.86
CA HIS A 84 -10.15 -17.22 6.01
C HIS A 84 -8.65 -17.47 5.77
N LEU A 85 -7.81 -17.02 6.71
CA LEU A 85 -6.37 -17.21 6.67
C LEU A 85 -5.99 -18.23 7.74
N GLU A 86 -5.57 -19.42 7.32
CA GLU A 86 -5.07 -20.45 8.23
C GLU A 86 -3.53 -20.45 8.27
N PRO A 87 -2.90 -20.36 9.46
CA PRO A 87 -1.45 -20.46 9.58
C PRO A 87 -0.98 -21.86 9.16
N LYS A 88 -0.24 -21.96 8.04
CA LYS A 88 0.31 -23.23 7.55
C LYS A 88 1.61 -23.65 8.24
N ASN A 89 2.40 -22.70 8.74
CA ASN A 89 3.69 -22.99 9.38
C ASN A 89 3.95 -22.04 10.57
N PRO A 90 3.56 -22.43 11.79
CA PRO A 90 3.80 -21.63 13.00
C PRO A 90 5.28 -21.46 13.37
N SER A 91 6.20 -22.18 12.70
CA SER A 91 7.63 -22.16 12.98
C SER A 91 8.39 -21.10 12.16
N ALA A 92 7.83 -20.64 11.05
CA ALA A 92 8.42 -19.65 10.14
C ALA A 92 8.08 -18.22 10.57
N VAL A 93 8.16 -17.94 11.88
CA VAL A 93 7.71 -16.67 12.46
C VAL A 93 8.84 -15.67 12.44
N VAL A 94 8.63 -14.56 11.72
CA VAL A 94 9.39 -13.34 11.96
C VAL A 94 8.99 -12.82 13.34
N SER A 95 9.94 -12.82 14.27
CA SER A 95 9.73 -12.26 15.61
C SER A 95 9.61 -10.74 15.53
N VAL A 96 8.71 -10.15 16.31
CA VAL A 96 8.51 -8.68 16.36
C VAL A 96 8.73 -8.21 17.78
N SER A 97 9.58 -7.19 17.96
CA SER A 97 9.70 -6.43 19.19
C SER A 97 9.57 -4.93 18.93
N VAL A 98 8.92 -4.24 19.85
CA VAL A 98 8.80 -2.78 19.85
C VAL A 98 9.46 -2.26 21.12
N GLU A 99 10.59 -1.57 20.98
CA GLU A 99 11.33 -1.02 22.12
C GLU A 99 10.69 0.27 22.63
N ASP A 100 10.20 1.12 21.71
CA ASP A 100 9.50 2.37 22.05
C ASP A 100 8.01 2.30 21.71
N THR A 101 7.23 1.81 22.68
CA THR A 101 5.77 1.69 22.56
C THR A 101 5.05 3.04 22.61
N SER A 102 5.73 4.13 22.97
CA SER A 102 5.16 5.48 22.91
C SER A 102 5.15 6.02 21.47
N LEU A 103 6.15 5.63 20.68
CA LEU A 103 6.29 5.97 19.27
C LEU A 103 5.58 4.97 18.34
N CYS A 104 5.50 3.70 18.74
CA CYS A 104 4.77 2.66 18.01
C CYS A 104 3.86 1.84 18.93
N PRO A 105 2.69 2.36 19.33
CA PRO A 105 1.77 1.64 20.22
C PRO A 105 1.24 0.32 19.67
N LYS A 106 1.21 0.14 18.35
CA LYS A 106 0.70 -1.08 17.70
C LYS A 106 1.53 -1.39 16.46
N TYR A 107 2.04 -2.62 16.40
CA TYR A 107 2.73 -3.16 15.25
C TYR A 107 2.26 -4.59 15.04
N ALA A 108 1.83 -4.92 13.83
CA ALA A 108 1.37 -6.25 13.46
C ALA A 108 2.00 -6.65 12.13
N GLY A 109 2.22 -7.94 11.93
CA GLY A 109 2.63 -8.43 10.63
C GLY A 109 2.24 -9.88 10.36
N ILE A 110 2.20 -10.19 9.07
CA ILE A 110 1.91 -11.53 8.53
C ILE A 110 3.05 -11.90 7.59
N THR A 111 3.58 -13.10 7.76
CA THR A 111 4.53 -13.69 6.80
C THR A 111 3.76 -14.51 5.78
N ILE A 112 4.04 -14.29 4.50
CA ILE A 112 3.54 -15.10 3.38
C ILE A 112 4.74 -15.68 2.66
N SER A 113 4.72 -16.97 2.37
CA SER A 113 5.79 -17.69 1.69
C SER A 113 5.26 -18.42 0.47
N GLY A 114 6.13 -18.66 -0.50
CA GLY A 114 5.77 -19.29 -1.77
C GLY A 114 5.00 -18.35 -2.69
N ILE A 115 5.31 -17.05 -2.64
CA ILE A 115 4.76 -16.07 -3.58
C ILE A 115 5.64 -15.99 -4.84
N GLU A 116 5.04 -15.51 -5.92
CA GLU A 116 5.74 -15.10 -7.13
C GLU A 116 5.50 -13.60 -7.36
N VAL A 117 6.57 -12.81 -7.44
CA VAL A 117 6.49 -11.39 -7.76
C VAL A 117 6.35 -11.23 -9.27
N LYS A 118 5.23 -10.65 -9.70
CA LYS A 118 4.86 -10.49 -11.12
C LYS A 118 4.02 -9.24 -11.34
N PRO A 119 3.81 -8.80 -12.60
CA PRO A 119 2.89 -7.70 -12.87
C PRO A 119 1.50 -7.96 -12.28
N SER A 120 0.89 -6.91 -11.72
CA SER A 120 -0.45 -6.96 -11.16
C SER A 120 -1.52 -7.35 -12.19
N PRO A 121 -2.65 -7.95 -11.79
CA PRO A 121 -3.75 -8.20 -12.72
C PRO A 121 -4.35 -6.89 -13.26
N ALA A 122 -4.95 -6.96 -14.45
CA ALA A 122 -5.44 -5.78 -15.18
C ALA A 122 -6.40 -4.90 -14.35
N TRP A 123 -7.28 -5.51 -13.56
CA TRP A 123 -8.23 -4.78 -12.71
C TRP A 123 -7.53 -3.91 -11.65
N LEU A 124 -6.46 -4.42 -11.06
CA LEU A 124 -5.69 -3.73 -10.01
C LEU A 124 -4.92 -2.56 -10.64
N GLN A 125 -4.29 -2.82 -11.79
CA GLN A 125 -3.63 -1.78 -12.56
C GLN A 125 -4.60 -0.67 -12.99
N LYS A 126 -5.80 -1.01 -13.47
CA LYS A 126 -6.85 -0.05 -13.87
C LYS A 126 -7.22 0.85 -12.68
N ARG A 127 -7.51 0.26 -11.52
CA ARG A 127 -7.87 1.02 -10.30
C ARG A 127 -6.76 1.93 -9.78
N LEU A 128 -5.51 1.48 -9.82
CA LEU A 128 -4.37 2.30 -9.39
C LEU A 128 -4.14 3.49 -10.34
N ARG A 129 -4.20 3.25 -11.66
CA ARG A 129 -4.09 4.33 -12.66
C ARG A 129 -5.20 5.37 -12.52
N ALA A 130 -6.43 4.94 -12.21
CA ALA A 130 -7.58 5.83 -12.01
C ALA A 130 -7.39 6.85 -10.88
N ILE A 131 -6.49 6.55 -9.92
CA ILE A 131 -6.13 7.45 -8.81
C ILE A 131 -4.70 8.02 -8.96
N GLY A 132 -4.13 7.98 -10.15
CA GLY A 132 -2.82 8.56 -10.48
C GLY A 132 -1.61 7.74 -10.04
N LEU A 133 -1.79 6.49 -9.61
CA LEU A 133 -0.68 5.61 -9.23
C LEU A 133 -0.22 4.74 -10.41
N SER A 134 1.11 4.69 -10.61
CA SER A 134 1.71 3.78 -11.58
C SER A 134 1.86 2.39 -10.97
N PRO A 135 1.32 1.33 -11.61
CA PRO A 135 1.51 -0.05 -11.15
C PRO A 135 2.97 -0.48 -11.19
N ILE A 136 3.39 -1.29 -10.22
CA ILE A 136 4.77 -1.79 -10.06
C ILE A 136 4.81 -3.31 -10.14
N ASN A 137 4.28 -3.99 -9.12
CA ASN A 137 4.15 -5.45 -9.05
C ASN A 137 3.00 -5.82 -8.13
N ASN A 138 2.54 -7.06 -8.18
CA ASN A 138 1.42 -7.58 -7.41
C ASN A 138 1.52 -7.28 -5.91
N VAL A 139 2.70 -7.35 -5.29
CA VAL A 139 2.84 -7.10 -3.84
C VAL A 139 2.74 -5.60 -3.50
N VAL A 140 3.50 -4.75 -4.17
CA VAL A 140 3.52 -3.29 -3.92
C VAL A 140 2.21 -2.64 -4.31
N ASP A 141 1.58 -3.13 -5.38
CA ASP A 141 0.30 -2.61 -5.84
C ASP A 141 -0.83 -2.97 -4.87
N ILE A 142 -0.78 -4.16 -4.24
CA ILE A 142 -1.77 -4.53 -3.21
C ILE A 142 -1.60 -3.67 -1.94
N THR A 143 -0.37 -3.41 -1.47
CA THR A 143 -0.18 -2.56 -0.28
C THR A 143 -0.71 -1.14 -0.55
N ASN A 144 -0.44 -0.59 -1.73
CA ASN A 144 -0.99 0.70 -2.17
C ASN A 144 -2.51 0.67 -2.31
N PHE A 145 -3.06 -0.39 -2.90
CA PHE A 145 -4.50 -0.55 -3.08
C PHE A 145 -5.23 -0.59 -1.73
N VAL A 146 -4.76 -1.40 -0.78
CA VAL A 146 -5.38 -1.52 0.55
C VAL A 146 -5.20 -0.23 1.35
N MET A 147 -4.06 0.45 1.23
CA MET A 147 -3.88 1.79 1.81
C MET A 147 -4.91 2.78 1.27
N ARG A 148 -5.22 2.74 -0.02
CA ARG A 148 -6.22 3.62 -0.65
C ARG A 148 -7.64 3.17 -0.33
N GLU A 149 -7.90 1.88 -0.17
CA GLU A 149 -9.20 1.33 0.24
C GLU A 149 -9.54 1.76 1.67
N LEU A 150 -8.60 1.62 2.61
CA LEU A 150 -8.85 1.74 4.05
C LEU A 150 -8.28 3.00 4.72
N GLY A 151 -7.32 3.67 4.09
CA GLY A 151 -6.59 4.80 4.67
C GLY A 151 -5.42 4.41 5.58
N THR A 152 -5.11 3.11 5.70
CA THR A 152 -4.02 2.57 6.54
C THR A 152 -2.82 2.17 5.68
N PRO A 153 -1.68 2.87 5.77
CA PRO A 153 -0.48 2.47 5.05
C PRO A 153 0.02 1.09 5.50
N LEU A 154 0.52 0.32 4.53
CA LEU A 154 1.10 -1.00 4.71
C LEU A 154 2.48 -1.02 4.07
N HIS A 155 3.36 -1.91 4.53
CA HIS A 155 4.64 -2.17 3.91
C HIS A 155 4.87 -3.66 3.73
N ALA A 156 5.71 -4.05 2.77
CA ALA A 156 6.10 -5.44 2.57
C ALA A 156 7.63 -5.50 2.49
N PHE A 157 8.23 -6.26 3.40
CA PHE A 157 9.67 -6.53 3.38
C PHE A 157 9.94 -7.88 2.73
N ASP A 158 11.04 -7.99 1.99
CA ASP A 158 11.56 -9.30 1.59
C ASP A 158 12.07 -10.04 2.85
N CYS A 159 11.54 -11.23 3.12
CA CYS A 159 11.94 -12.03 4.29
C CYS A 159 13.43 -12.39 4.29
N ASN A 160 14.09 -12.43 3.13
CA ASN A 160 15.51 -12.70 3.03
C ASN A 160 16.36 -11.59 3.68
N GLU A 161 15.80 -10.38 3.84
CA GLU A 161 16.50 -9.22 4.41
C GLU A 161 16.25 -9.05 5.93
N LEU A 162 15.34 -9.85 6.52
CA LEU A 162 14.87 -9.67 7.89
C LEU A 162 15.64 -10.46 8.95
N ASN A 163 16.48 -11.42 8.59
CA ASN A 163 17.15 -12.31 9.54
C ASN A 163 16.17 -12.92 10.59
N GLY A 164 14.91 -13.13 10.21
CA GLY A 164 13.85 -13.67 11.08
C GLY A 164 13.35 -12.75 12.20
N LYS A 165 13.70 -11.46 12.21
CA LYS A 165 13.24 -10.53 13.25
C LYS A 165 12.98 -9.11 12.76
N ILE A 166 12.05 -8.44 13.40
CA ILE A 166 11.76 -7.01 13.30
C ILE A 166 11.91 -6.41 14.69
N VAL A 167 12.67 -5.34 14.78
CA VAL A 167 12.85 -4.54 16.00
C VAL A 167 12.55 -3.08 15.65
N VAL A 168 11.49 -2.55 16.25
CA VAL A 168 11.07 -1.15 16.10
C VAL A 168 11.70 -0.34 17.23
N LYS A 169 12.65 0.53 16.88
CA LYS A 169 13.46 1.31 17.83
C LYS A 169 13.95 2.61 17.21
N THR A 170 14.41 3.56 18.03
CA THR A 170 15.02 4.79 17.51
C THR A 170 16.43 4.56 16.98
N ALA A 171 16.82 5.37 15.99
CA ALA A 171 18.18 5.37 15.46
C ALA A 171 19.19 5.90 16.50
N LYS A 172 20.48 5.71 16.25
CA LYS A 172 21.52 6.46 16.98
C LYS A 172 21.83 7.75 16.23
N ASP A 173 22.16 8.80 16.98
CA ASP A 173 22.58 10.08 16.41
C ASP A 173 23.77 9.88 15.46
N GLY A 174 23.63 10.37 14.23
CA GLY A 174 24.67 10.33 13.20
C GLY A 174 24.71 9.04 12.38
N GLU A 175 23.83 8.06 12.63
CA GLU A 175 23.73 6.88 11.78
C GLU A 175 23.35 7.25 10.34
N LYS A 176 23.93 6.54 9.37
CA LYS A 176 23.64 6.74 7.94
C LYS A 176 22.62 5.72 7.46
N PHE A 177 21.71 6.16 6.61
CA PHE A 177 20.70 5.29 6.02
C PHE A 177 20.40 5.73 4.59
N VAL A 178 20.36 4.76 3.66
CA VAL A 178 20.08 5.01 2.24
C VAL A 178 18.66 4.58 1.94
N THR A 179 17.86 5.52 1.46
CA THR A 179 16.46 5.31 1.09
C THR A 179 16.33 4.73 -0.32
N LEU A 180 15.12 4.26 -0.67
CA LEU A 180 14.83 3.60 -1.95
C LEU A 180 15.14 4.45 -3.20
N ASP A 181 15.13 5.77 -3.06
CA ASP A 181 15.53 6.73 -4.11
C ASP A 181 17.06 6.91 -4.24
N GLY A 182 17.84 6.20 -3.42
CA GLY A 182 19.30 6.24 -3.42
C GLY A 182 19.90 7.42 -2.63
N VAL A 183 19.08 8.19 -1.91
CA VAL A 183 19.54 9.33 -1.12
C VAL A 183 20.05 8.86 0.25
N GLU A 184 21.23 9.34 0.66
CA GLU A 184 21.75 9.08 2.01
C GLU A 184 21.21 10.14 3.00
N HIS A 185 20.58 9.66 4.05
CA HIS A 185 20.10 10.44 5.18
C HIS A 185 20.97 10.22 6.42
N THR A 186 21.15 11.28 7.22
CA THR A 186 21.81 11.20 8.53
C THR A 186 20.74 11.21 9.60
N LEU A 187 20.61 10.11 10.32
CA LEU A 187 19.55 9.89 11.30
C LEU A 187 19.88 10.56 12.64
N SER A 188 18.82 10.96 13.34
CA SER A 188 18.86 11.38 14.73
C SER A 188 18.11 10.37 15.62
N SER A 189 18.35 10.44 16.92
CA SER A 189 17.71 9.65 17.97
C SER A 189 16.20 9.89 18.11
N GLN A 190 15.65 10.85 17.35
CA GLN A 190 14.21 11.06 17.23
C GLN A 190 13.58 10.25 16.08
N ASN A 191 14.39 9.73 15.16
CA ASN A 191 13.91 8.96 14.03
C ASN A 191 13.61 7.53 14.49
N LEU A 192 12.33 7.16 14.42
CA LEU A 192 11.90 5.79 14.64
C LEU A 192 12.25 4.94 13.41
N MET A 193 12.93 3.83 13.65
CA MET A 193 13.40 2.92 12.62
C MET A 193 12.76 1.54 12.78
N ILE A 194 12.58 0.88 11.65
CA ILE A 194 12.24 -0.53 11.56
C ILE A 194 13.51 -1.24 11.17
N THR A 195 13.94 -2.19 11.98
CA THR A 195 15.26 -2.83 11.85
C THR A 195 15.12 -4.33 11.89
N ASN A 196 16.08 -5.06 11.34
CA ASN A 196 16.22 -6.50 11.60
C ASN A 196 17.10 -6.75 12.84
N GLY A 197 17.21 -5.79 13.76
CA GLY A 197 18.11 -5.78 14.91
C GLY A 197 19.59 -5.53 14.61
N GLU A 198 20.04 -5.71 13.37
CA GLU A 198 21.43 -5.44 12.94
C GLU A 198 21.52 -4.22 12.02
N LYS A 199 20.58 -4.08 11.08
CA LYS A 199 20.51 -3.03 10.08
C LYS A 199 19.16 -2.32 10.11
N ASN A 200 19.18 -1.02 9.83
CA ASN A 200 17.99 -0.24 9.55
C ASN A 200 17.40 -0.67 8.20
N LEU A 201 16.09 -0.94 8.16
CA LEU A 201 15.37 -1.36 6.96
C LEU A 201 14.49 -0.23 6.41
N CYS A 202 13.87 0.55 7.30
CA CYS A 202 12.89 1.56 6.92
C CYS A 202 12.83 2.67 7.98
N ILE A 203 12.64 3.91 7.56
CA ILE A 203 12.23 5.01 8.45
C ILE A 203 10.73 4.83 8.71
N ALA A 204 10.38 4.53 9.96
CA ALA A 204 9.05 4.04 10.32
C ALA A 204 7.94 5.02 9.90
N GLY A 205 7.03 4.53 9.06
CA GLY A 205 5.90 5.31 8.54
C GLY A 205 6.26 6.44 7.58
N VAL A 206 7.52 6.55 7.14
CA VAL A 206 7.98 7.61 6.24
C VAL A 206 8.45 7.05 4.91
N TYR A 207 9.53 6.26 4.90
CA TYR A 207 10.15 5.81 3.66
C TYR A 207 11.02 4.56 3.82
N GLY A 208 10.93 3.69 2.82
CA GLY A 208 11.65 2.41 2.79
C GLY A 208 13.13 2.58 2.44
N GLY A 209 13.94 1.64 2.94
CA GLY A 209 15.35 1.52 2.57
C GLY A 209 15.54 0.90 1.20
N LEU A 210 16.73 1.10 0.64
CA LEU A 210 17.10 0.58 -0.68
C LEU A 210 17.10 -0.96 -0.73
N ASP A 211 17.57 -1.61 0.32
CA ASP A 211 17.88 -3.05 0.28
C ASP A 211 16.73 -3.95 0.73
N SER A 212 15.77 -3.43 1.51
CA SER A 212 14.77 -4.24 2.23
C SER A 212 13.46 -4.46 1.48
N GLY A 213 13.29 -3.79 0.34
CA GLY A 213 12.08 -3.86 -0.48
C GLY A 213 11.92 -5.20 -1.22
N VAL A 214 10.72 -5.42 -1.74
CA VAL A 214 10.38 -6.58 -2.57
C VAL A 214 11.09 -6.48 -3.92
N LYS A 215 11.72 -7.59 -4.32
CA LYS A 215 12.48 -7.77 -5.59
C LYS A 215 11.77 -8.81 -6.46
N ASP A 216 12.11 -8.87 -7.74
CA ASP A 216 11.57 -9.90 -8.65
C ASP A 216 11.90 -11.33 -8.22
N THR A 217 12.98 -11.50 -7.44
CA THR A 217 13.42 -12.79 -6.87
C THR A 217 12.79 -13.12 -5.52
N THR A 218 11.97 -12.24 -4.95
CA THR A 218 11.38 -12.44 -3.62
C THR A 218 10.36 -13.57 -3.66
N THR A 219 10.52 -14.57 -2.80
CA THR A 219 9.59 -15.71 -2.67
C THR A 219 8.78 -15.70 -1.37
N SER A 220 9.17 -14.83 -0.44
CA SER A 220 8.55 -14.70 0.89
C SER A 220 8.57 -13.25 1.34
N VAL A 221 7.44 -12.76 1.86
CA VAL A 221 7.29 -11.38 2.34
C VAL A 221 6.75 -11.32 3.75
N PHE A 222 7.21 -10.32 4.50
CA PHE A 222 6.59 -9.91 5.77
C PHE A 222 5.81 -8.64 5.52
N ILE A 223 4.49 -8.71 5.65
CA ILE A 223 3.60 -7.57 5.52
C ILE A 223 3.52 -6.89 6.89
N GLU A 224 3.80 -5.60 6.93
CA GLU A 224 3.66 -4.73 8.09
C GLU A 224 2.35 -3.95 8.01
N SER A 225 1.69 -3.86 9.17
CA SER A 225 0.66 -2.87 9.45
C SER A 225 0.88 -2.33 10.85
N ALA A 226 0.98 -1.01 11.00
CA ALA A 226 1.33 -0.38 12.26
C ALA A 226 0.54 0.90 12.54
N TYR A 227 0.60 1.35 13.79
CA TYR A 227 0.23 2.70 14.19
C TYR A 227 1.47 3.38 14.77
N PHE A 228 1.93 4.41 14.08
CA PHE A 228 3.04 5.26 14.52
C PHE A 228 2.52 6.57 15.09
N ASN A 229 3.24 7.12 16.06
CA ASN A 229 2.93 8.42 16.64
C ASN A 229 2.95 9.52 15.56
N PRO A 230 1.82 10.21 15.30
CA PRO A 230 1.73 11.18 14.19
C PRO A 230 2.74 12.33 14.28
N VAL A 231 3.06 12.77 15.50
CA VAL A 231 4.01 13.86 15.73
C VAL A 231 5.44 13.42 15.39
N SER A 232 5.81 12.18 15.74
CA SER A 232 7.13 11.62 15.43
C SER A 232 7.31 11.45 13.92
N VAL A 233 6.31 10.89 13.23
CA VAL A 233 6.33 10.73 11.76
C VAL A 233 6.44 12.09 11.07
N ARG A 234 5.62 13.07 11.46
CA ARG A 234 5.66 14.43 10.90
C ARG A 234 7.04 15.08 11.03
N LYS A 235 7.64 15.00 12.22
CA LYS A 235 8.96 15.58 12.49
C LYS A 235 10.02 14.92 11.63
N THR A 236 10.02 13.59 11.57
CA THR A 236 10.98 12.79 10.81
C THR A 236 10.85 13.05 9.30
N ALA A 237 9.63 13.04 8.76
CA ALA A 237 9.38 13.33 7.35
C ALA A 237 9.88 14.74 6.97
N LYS A 238 9.60 15.74 7.82
CA LYS A 238 10.06 17.12 7.62
C LYS A 238 11.58 17.27 7.74
N GLU A 239 12.20 16.60 8.71
CA GLU A 239 13.66 16.61 8.93
C GLU A 239 14.40 16.11 7.69
N HIS A 240 13.89 15.04 7.07
CA HIS A 240 14.51 14.41 5.89
C HIS A 240 14.00 14.95 4.56
N GLY A 241 13.08 15.92 4.56
CA GLY A 241 12.49 16.47 3.33
C GLY A 241 11.65 15.47 2.54
N LEU A 242 11.13 14.43 3.21
CA LEU A 242 10.37 13.34 2.59
C LEU A 242 8.86 13.61 2.69
N SER A 243 8.15 13.38 1.58
CA SER A 243 6.69 13.47 1.54
C SER A 243 6.15 12.30 0.72
N THR A 244 5.60 11.31 1.42
CA THR A 244 5.05 10.09 0.81
C THR A 244 3.57 9.95 1.16
N ASP A 245 2.85 9.12 0.39
CA ASP A 245 1.47 8.79 0.71
C ASP A 245 1.30 8.18 2.10
N ALA A 246 2.30 7.41 2.55
CA ALA A 246 2.34 6.82 3.88
C ALA A 246 2.57 7.90 4.95
N SER A 247 3.61 8.73 4.79
CA SER A 247 3.93 9.78 5.76
C SER A 247 2.79 10.77 5.92
N PHE A 248 2.13 11.14 4.81
CA PHE A 248 0.98 12.04 4.78
C PHE A 248 -0.21 11.54 5.63
N ARG A 249 -0.45 10.22 5.62
CA ARG A 249 -1.52 9.57 6.41
C ARG A 249 -1.14 9.46 7.87
N PHE A 250 0.05 8.91 8.14
CA PHE A 250 0.51 8.74 9.51
C PHE A 250 0.65 10.07 10.26
N GLU A 251 1.12 11.15 9.61
CA GLU A 251 1.26 12.46 10.27
C GLU A 251 -0.07 13.12 10.64
N ARG A 252 -1.18 12.70 10.03
CA ARG A 252 -2.55 13.16 10.34
C ARG A 252 -3.33 12.19 11.22
N GLY A 253 -2.78 11.00 11.45
CA GLY A 253 -3.35 9.96 12.30
C GLY A 253 -4.16 8.94 11.52
N VAL A 254 -3.72 7.68 11.57
CA VAL A 254 -4.46 6.55 11.01
C VAL A 254 -5.25 5.85 12.13
N ASP A 255 -6.33 5.17 11.79
CA ASP A 255 -7.16 4.43 12.75
C ASP A 255 -6.42 3.17 13.25
N PRO A 256 -6.02 3.09 14.55
CA PRO A 256 -5.32 1.92 15.09
C PRO A 256 -6.17 0.64 15.12
N SER A 257 -7.49 0.76 15.02
CA SER A 257 -8.40 -0.39 14.97
C SER A 257 -8.33 -1.11 13.60
N LEU A 258 -8.00 -0.39 12.53
CA LEU A 258 -7.91 -0.94 11.18
C LEU A 258 -6.60 -1.69 10.90
N THR A 259 -5.57 -1.55 11.75
CA THR A 259 -4.26 -2.17 11.54
C THR A 259 -4.35 -3.67 11.20
N GLU A 260 -5.13 -4.44 11.98
CA GLU A 260 -5.28 -5.89 11.77
C GLU A 260 -6.15 -6.23 10.56
N TYR A 261 -7.24 -5.47 10.36
CA TYR A 261 -8.13 -5.66 9.22
C TYR A 261 -7.39 -5.39 7.90
N ALA A 262 -6.63 -4.30 7.82
CA ALA A 262 -5.82 -3.94 6.65
C ALA A 262 -4.75 -5.01 6.36
N LEU A 263 -4.11 -5.52 7.41
CA LEU A 263 -3.11 -6.58 7.29
C LEU A 263 -3.72 -7.87 6.72
N ARG A 264 -4.87 -8.29 7.22
CA ARG A 264 -5.60 -9.47 6.72
C ARG A 264 -6.12 -9.26 5.30
N ARG A 265 -6.63 -8.07 4.98
CA ARG A 265 -7.09 -7.69 3.63
C ARG A 265 -5.95 -7.78 2.62
N CYS A 266 -4.79 -7.21 2.96
CA CYS A 266 -3.58 -7.27 2.15
C CYS A 266 -3.12 -8.71 1.93
N ALA A 267 -3.02 -9.50 3.01
CA ALA A 267 -2.61 -10.89 2.93
C ALA A 267 -3.56 -11.75 2.07
N SER A 268 -4.88 -11.53 2.20
CA SER A 268 -5.90 -12.21 1.38
C SER A 268 -5.69 -11.93 -0.11
N LEU A 269 -5.52 -10.66 -0.47
CA LEU A 269 -5.33 -10.25 -1.87
C LEU A 269 -4.02 -10.78 -2.44
N ILE A 270 -2.94 -10.81 -1.66
CA ILE A 270 -1.65 -11.38 -2.11
C ILE A 270 -1.81 -12.87 -2.38
N LEU A 271 -2.46 -13.62 -1.49
CA LEU A 271 -2.68 -15.05 -1.67
C LEU A 271 -3.60 -15.40 -2.85
N GLU A 272 -4.54 -14.53 -3.21
CA GLU A 272 -5.38 -14.70 -4.41
C GLU A 272 -4.58 -14.51 -5.72
N MET A 273 -3.46 -13.78 -5.67
CA MET A 273 -2.65 -13.43 -6.84
C MET A 273 -1.30 -14.14 -6.92
N ALA A 274 -0.91 -14.84 -5.84
CA ALA A 274 0.34 -15.59 -5.74
C ALA A 274 0.33 -16.79 -6.69
#